data_AF-A0A8X8YVL5-F1
#
_entry.id   AF-A0A8X8YVL5-F1
#
_cell.length_a   1.000
_cell.length_b   1.000
_cell.length_c   1.000
_cell.angle_alpha   90.00
_cell.angle_beta   90.00
_cell.angle_gamma   90.00
#
_symmetry.space_group_name_H-M   'P 1'
#
loop_
_entity.id
_entity.type
_entity.pdbx_description
1 polymer ?
#
loop_
_entity_poly.entity_id
_entity_poly.type
_entity_poly.pdbx_seq_one_letter_code
_entity_poly.pdbx_strand_id
1 'polypeptide(L)'
;MATLFFFLILSLSLYTSPSSSQLEEFTYTGFHHPKPNLTLNDAALIRKSGVLQLTNETSRLKGHAFYPSPIQFKNSTTKTVSSFSTCFAFSIHPEYPKLGGHGFAFTFAPDDQLSSSLPSQYLGLVNSSDAGNFSNHIFAVEFYTVQDFEFGDINDNHIDIDVNSLASNASASAAYFTSDSVKHDLNLKG
;
A
#
# COMPACT_ATOMS: atom_id res chain seq x y z
N MET A 1 -6.93 -24.75 58.17
CA MET A 1 -7.18 -23.84 57.04
C MET A 1 -6.62 -24.48 55.79
N ALA A 2 -7.46 -24.79 54.81
CA ALA A 2 -7.04 -25.39 53.53
C ALA A 2 -7.17 -24.31 52.46
N THR A 3 -6.05 -23.96 51.82
CA THR A 3 -6.01 -22.95 50.76
C THR A 3 -6.20 -23.66 49.42
N LEU A 4 -7.30 -23.37 48.73
CA LEU A 4 -7.63 -23.91 47.42
C LEU A 4 -6.99 -23.03 46.34
N PHE A 5 -6.03 -23.56 45.57
CA PHE A 5 -5.46 -22.89 44.40
C PHE A 5 -6.29 -23.22 43.16
N PHE A 6 -6.85 -22.20 42.52
CA PHE A 6 -7.59 -22.31 41.26
C PHE A 6 -6.62 -22.01 40.09
N PHE A 7 -6.28 -23.01 39.28
CA PHE A 7 -5.51 -22.81 38.06
C PHE A 7 -6.47 -22.40 36.93
N LEU A 8 -6.39 -21.14 36.49
CA LEU A 8 -7.06 -20.65 35.29
C LEU A 8 -6.25 -21.08 34.06
N ILE A 9 -6.72 -22.10 33.34
CA ILE A 9 -6.15 -22.47 32.04
C ILE A 9 -6.75 -21.53 30.98
N LEU A 10 -5.98 -20.54 30.55
CA LEU A 10 -6.33 -19.67 29.43
C LEU A 10 -6.04 -20.43 28.12
N SER A 11 -7.07 -21.09 27.54
CA SER A 11 -6.94 -21.70 26.23
C SER A 11 -6.96 -20.61 25.15
N LEU A 12 -5.79 -20.15 24.74
CA LEU A 12 -5.61 -19.24 23.60
C LEU A 12 -5.98 -19.99 22.32
N SER A 13 -7.20 -19.79 21.84
CA SER A 13 -7.64 -20.31 20.55
C SER A 13 -7.02 -19.41 19.48
N LEU A 14 -5.88 -19.81 18.93
CA LEU A 14 -5.32 -19.18 17.74
C LEU A 14 -6.27 -19.53 16.58
N TYR A 15 -7.18 -18.62 16.25
CA TYR A 15 -7.96 -18.71 15.02
C TYR A 15 -7.01 -18.49 13.85
N THR A 16 -6.35 -19.57 13.41
CA THR A 16 -5.71 -19.59 12.10
C THR A 16 -6.83 -19.68 11.08
N SER A 17 -7.26 -18.55 10.51
CA SER A 17 -8.11 -18.55 9.33
C SER A 17 -7.32 -19.22 8.20
N PRO A 18 -7.73 -20.42 7.72
CA PRO A 18 -7.07 -21.00 6.56
C PRO A 18 -7.47 -20.18 5.35
N SER A 19 -6.61 -19.26 4.90
CA SER A 19 -6.72 -18.67 3.58
C SER A 19 -6.40 -19.76 2.57
N SER A 20 -7.45 -20.24 1.88
CA SER A 20 -7.32 -21.17 0.76
C SER A 20 -6.70 -20.44 -0.42
N SER A 21 -5.81 -21.09 -1.18
CA SER A 21 -5.24 -20.54 -2.42
C SER A 21 -6.27 -20.59 -3.57
N GLN A 22 -7.47 -20.06 -3.35
CA GLN A 22 -8.40 -19.78 -4.43
C GLN A 22 -7.88 -18.57 -5.22
N LEU A 23 -8.15 -18.58 -6.53
CA LEU A 23 -7.97 -17.41 -7.38
C LEU A 23 -8.88 -16.30 -6.83
N GLU A 24 -8.31 -15.43 -6.01
CA GLU A 24 -9.02 -14.28 -5.47
C GLU A 24 -8.98 -13.18 -6.52
N GLU A 25 -10.04 -13.10 -7.30
CA GLU A 25 -10.25 -12.08 -8.31
C GLU A 25 -11.31 -11.09 -7.83
N PHE A 26 -10.98 -9.82 -7.85
CA PHE A 26 -11.91 -8.74 -7.54
C PHE A 26 -11.73 -7.59 -8.51
N THR A 27 -12.81 -6.85 -8.75
CA THR A 27 -12.80 -5.66 -9.61
C THR A 27 -13.71 -4.61 -9.00
N TYR A 28 -13.19 -3.39 -8.90
CA TYR A 28 -13.96 -2.20 -8.52
C TYR A 28 -14.01 -1.25 -9.72
N THR A 29 -15.14 -1.22 -10.43
CA THR A 29 -15.36 -0.24 -11.52
C THR A 29 -15.71 1.16 -11.00
N GLY A 30 -15.97 1.26 -9.69
CA GLY A 30 -16.20 2.49 -8.95
C GLY A 30 -16.53 2.15 -7.48
N PHE A 31 -16.53 3.15 -6.61
CA PHE A 31 -16.68 2.95 -5.16
C PHE A 31 -18.04 3.39 -4.61
N HIS A 32 -19.01 3.76 -5.47
CA HIS A 32 -20.27 4.37 -5.03
C HIS A 32 -21.33 3.33 -4.56
N HIS A 33 -21.71 2.37 -5.42
CA HIS A 33 -22.73 1.36 -5.13
C HIS A 33 -22.54 0.05 -5.94
N PRO A 34 -22.68 -1.13 -5.29
CA PRO A 34 -22.76 -1.31 -3.83
C PRO A 34 -21.49 -0.74 -3.16
N LYS A 35 -21.60 -0.28 -1.91
CA LYS A 35 -20.43 0.25 -1.19
C LYS A 35 -19.38 -0.86 -1.15
N PRO A 36 -18.16 -0.63 -1.65
CA PRO A 36 -17.16 -1.67 -1.73
C PRO A 36 -16.74 -2.08 -0.32
N ASN A 37 -16.50 -3.38 -0.17
CA ASN A 37 -15.93 -3.92 1.05
C ASN A 37 -14.43 -3.63 1.02
N LEU A 38 -14.00 -2.59 1.74
CA LEU A 38 -12.62 -2.14 1.88
C LEU A 38 -12.40 -1.70 3.33
N THR A 39 -11.23 -2.01 3.88
CA THR A 39 -10.75 -1.37 5.11
C THR A 39 -10.19 -0.01 4.73
N LEU A 40 -10.78 1.07 5.25
CA LEU A 40 -10.30 2.44 5.03
C LEU A 40 -9.70 2.95 6.35
N ASN A 41 -8.46 3.41 6.30
CA ASN A 41 -7.73 3.90 7.47
C ASN A 41 -7.27 5.35 7.29
N ASP A 42 -7.02 6.00 8.43
CA ASP A 42 -6.58 7.39 8.53
C ASP A 42 -7.48 8.34 7.73
N ALA A 43 -6.96 9.06 6.75
CA ALA A 43 -7.73 10.01 5.96
C ALA A 43 -8.53 9.40 4.80
N ALA A 44 -8.35 8.11 4.52
CA ALA A 44 -8.96 7.49 3.35
C ALA A 44 -10.49 7.48 3.47
N LEU A 45 -11.17 7.89 2.40
CA LEU A 45 -12.62 7.90 2.33
C LEU A 45 -13.10 7.63 0.90
N ILE A 46 -14.38 7.24 0.80
CA ILE A 46 -15.07 7.16 -0.48
C ILE A 46 -15.93 8.41 -0.63
N ARG A 47 -15.66 9.19 -1.67
CA ARG A 47 -16.46 10.38 -1.99
C ARG A 47 -17.85 9.97 -2.48
N LYS A 48 -18.83 10.87 -2.33
CA LYS A 48 -20.19 10.68 -2.88
C LYS A 48 -20.20 10.43 -4.40
N SER A 49 -19.18 10.91 -5.11
CA SER A 49 -18.97 10.65 -6.54
C SER A 49 -18.53 9.22 -6.87
N GLY A 50 -18.22 8.39 -5.87
CA GLY A 50 -17.71 7.04 -6.09
C GLY A 50 -16.21 6.95 -6.31
N VAL A 51 -15.44 7.99 -5.99
CA VAL A 51 -13.98 7.99 -6.04
C VAL A 51 -13.42 7.60 -4.67
N LEU A 52 -12.51 6.63 -4.64
CA LEU A 52 -11.68 6.36 -3.48
C LEU A 52 -10.62 7.46 -3.36
N GLN A 53 -10.69 8.24 -2.30
CA GLN A 53 -9.73 9.27 -1.98
C GLN A 53 -8.85 8.80 -0.82
N LEU A 54 -7.56 8.68 -1.04
CA LEU A 54 -6.60 8.33 0.02
C LEU A 54 -6.22 9.57 0.85
N THR A 55 -5.96 10.69 0.19
CA THR A 55 -5.56 11.95 0.82
C THR A 55 -6.23 13.15 0.13
N ASN A 56 -6.14 14.31 0.78
CA ASN A 56 -6.57 15.59 0.23
C ASN A 56 -5.43 16.62 0.38
N GLU A 57 -5.72 17.88 0.14
CA GLU A 57 -4.75 18.99 0.14
C GLU A 57 -4.25 19.34 1.56
N THR A 58 -4.74 18.66 2.61
CA THR A 58 -4.25 18.85 3.97
C THR A 58 -2.81 18.37 4.09
N SER A 59 -1.96 19.22 4.66
CA SER A 59 -0.54 18.93 4.84
C SER A 59 -0.29 17.67 5.69
N ARG A 60 0.69 16.86 5.27
CA ARG A 60 1.21 15.68 6.00
C ARG A 60 0.12 14.66 6.35
N LEU A 61 -0.78 14.42 5.41
CA LEU A 61 -1.82 13.41 5.55
C LEU A 61 -1.36 12.06 5.00
N LYS A 62 -1.80 10.97 5.63
CA LYS A 62 -1.73 9.61 5.09
C LYS A 62 -3.13 9.00 5.07
N GLY A 63 -3.34 8.04 4.18
CA GLY A 63 -4.58 7.29 4.09
C GLY A 63 -4.37 5.99 3.36
N HIS A 64 -5.01 4.93 3.84
CA HIS A 64 -4.89 3.59 3.27
C HIS A 64 -6.26 3.02 2.93
N ALA A 65 -6.29 2.23 1.87
CA ALA A 65 -7.43 1.43 1.52
C ALA A 65 -6.95 0.00 1.22
N PHE A 66 -7.34 -0.94 2.08
CA PHE A 66 -6.97 -2.34 1.93
C PHE A 66 -8.17 -3.18 1.53
N TYR A 67 -7.89 -4.19 0.72
CA TYR A 67 -8.83 -5.27 0.51
C TYR A 67 -9.02 -6.03 1.85
N PRO A 68 -10.26 -6.28 2.29
CA PRO A 68 -10.55 -6.60 3.69
C PRO A 68 -10.24 -8.05 4.07
N SER A 69 -9.91 -8.91 3.10
CA SER A 69 -9.56 -10.31 3.33
C SER A 69 -8.08 -10.54 3.01
N PRO A 70 -7.29 -11.14 3.91
CA PRO A 70 -5.89 -11.40 3.65
C PRO A 70 -5.68 -12.35 2.46
N ILE A 71 -4.83 -11.95 1.52
CA ILE A 71 -4.47 -12.75 0.33
C ILE A 71 -3.23 -13.58 0.63
N GLN A 72 -3.30 -14.90 0.42
CA GLN A 72 -2.16 -15.80 0.61
C GLN A 72 -1.28 -15.87 -0.64
N PHE A 73 -0.16 -15.11 -0.64
CA PHE A 73 0.82 -15.16 -1.73
C PHE A 73 1.80 -16.32 -1.66
N LYS A 74 2.03 -16.90 -0.48
CA LYS A 74 2.95 -18.02 -0.29
C LYS A 74 2.36 -19.06 0.64
N ASN A 75 2.28 -20.29 0.17
CA ASN A 75 1.89 -21.42 0.98
C ASN A 75 3.13 -21.99 1.69
N SER A 76 3.15 -21.95 3.02
CA SER A 76 4.29 -22.39 3.83
C SER A 76 4.50 -23.90 3.83
N THR A 77 3.43 -24.67 3.59
CA THR A 77 3.42 -26.14 3.55
C THR A 77 3.90 -26.67 2.21
N THR A 78 3.31 -26.21 1.10
CA THR A 78 3.67 -26.66 -0.26
C THR A 78 4.87 -25.90 -0.83
N LYS A 79 5.30 -24.81 -0.18
CA LYS A 79 6.34 -23.87 -0.65
C LYS A 79 6.03 -23.19 -1.98
N THR A 80 4.78 -23.26 -2.45
CA THR A 80 4.35 -22.61 -3.68
C THR A 80 4.10 -21.12 -3.47
N VAL A 81 4.42 -20.32 -4.49
CA VAL A 81 4.19 -18.87 -4.53
C VAL A 81 3.15 -18.58 -5.60
N SER A 82 2.17 -17.76 -5.27
CA SER A 82 1.11 -17.30 -6.18
C SER A 82 1.62 -16.18 -7.06
N SER A 83 1.29 -16.22 -8.34
CA SER A 83 1.44 -15.06 -9.24
C SER A 83 0.26 -14.11 -9.07
N PHE A 84 0.46 -12.82 -9.32
CA PHE A 84 -0.61 -11.83 -9.26
C PHE A 84 -0.53 -10.86 -10.43
N SER A 85 -1.64 -10.18 -10.70
CA SER A 85 -1.74 -9.05 -11.61
C SER A 85 -2.71 -8.05 -11.00
N THR A 86 -2.43 -6.77 -11.16
CA THR A 86 -3.32 -5.69 -10.72
C THR A 86 -3.40 -4.63 -11.80
N CYS A 87 -4.54 -3.96 -11.88
CA CYS A 87 -4.78 -2.83 -12.78
C CYS A 87 -5.70 -1.85 -12.08
N PHE A 88 -5.31 -0.59 -12.05
CA PHE A 88 -6.07 0.48 -11.43
C PHE A 88 -5.86 1.79 -12.19
N ALA A 89 -6.84 2.68 -12.09
CA ALA A 89 -6.74 4.04 -12.55
C ALA A 89 -6.67 4.97 -11.34
N PHE A 90 -5.76 5.93 -11.36
CA PHE A 90 -5.59 6.92 -10.31
C PHE A 90 -5.30 8.29 -10.91
N SER A 91 -5.38 9.32 -10.07
CA SER A 91 -5.05 10.69 -10.43
C SER A 91 -4.47 11.40 -9.21
N ILE A 92 -3.38 12.12 -9.39
CA ILE A 92 -2.76 12.94 -8.34
C ILE A 92 -3.06 14.41 -8.65
N HIS A 93 -3.65 15.10 -7.67
CA HIS A 93 -4.02 16.51 -7.79
C HIS A 93 -3.33 17.28 -6.66
N PRO A 94 -2.08 17.76 -6.88
CA PRO A 94 -1.38 18.56 -5.87
C PRO A 94 -2.01 19.95 -5.73
N GLU A 95 -2.02 20.50 -4.51
CA GLU A 95 -2.44 21.89 -4.25
C GLU A 95 -1.61 22.88 -5.08
N TYR A 96 -0.30 22.60 -5.21
CA TYR A 96 0.65 23.37 -5.99
C TYR A 96 1.27 22.49 -7.08
N PRO A 97 0.81 22.56 -8.35
CA PRO A 97 1.25 21.68 -9.44
C PRO A 97 2.76 21.62 -9.68
N LYS A 98 3.47 22.73 -9.41
CA LYS A 98 4.93 22.80 -9.56
C LYS A 98 5.71 22.14 -8.42
N LEU A 99 5.09 21.99 -7.24
CA LEU A 99 5.72 21.36 -6.08
C LEU A 99 5.37 19.88 -6.00
N GLY A 100 4.16 19.50 -6.43
CA GLY A 100 3.67 18.13 -6.29
C GLY A 100 3.20 17.81 -4.88
N GLY A 101 2.94 16.52 -4.64
CA GLY A 101 2.83 15.91 -3.32
C GLY A 101 3.92 14.84 -3.16
N HIS A 102 3.83 13.98 -2.14
CA HIS A 102 4.83 12.92 -2.00
C HIS A 102 4.60 11.78 -2.99
N GLY A 103 3.39 11.22 -3.05
CA GLY A 103 3.07 10.20 -4.04
C GLY A 103 1.92 9.30 -3.63
N PHE A 104 1.88 8.13 -4.26
CA PHE A 104 0.92 7.06 -4.05
C PHE A 104 1.64 5.70 -4.14
N ALA A 105 1.17 4.68 -3.44
CA ALA A 105 1.72 3.33 -3.56
C ALA A 105 0.62 2.27 -3.64
N PHE A 106 0.85 1.26 -4.49
CA PHE A 106 0.20 -0.03 -4.39
C PHE A 106 1.07 -0.93 -3.52
N THR A 107 0.51 -1.50 -2.45
CA THR A 107 1.33 -2.22 -1.46
C THR A 107 0.73 -3.56 -1.04
N PHE A 108 1.62 -4.48 -0.66
CA PHE A 108 1.31 -5.61 0.19
C PHE A 108 1.93 -5.39 1.55
N ALA A 109 1.11 -5.60 2.59
CA ALA A 109 1.51 -5.52 3.97
C ALA A 109 0.90 -6.69 4.75
N PRO A 110 1.54 -7.15 5.85
CA PRO A 110 1.01 -8.20 6.69
C PRO A 110 -0.21 -7.76 7.53
N ASP A 111 -0.39 -6.45 7.71
CA ASP A 111 -1.46 -5.83 8.48
C ASP A 111 -2.14 -4.75 7.61
N ASP A 112 -3.46 -4.60 7.75
CA ASP A 112 -4.21 -3.54 7.09
C ASP A 112 -4.16 -2.21 7.86
N GLN A 113 -3.60 -2.18 9.07
CA GLN A 113 -3.40 -0.96 9.88
C GLN A 113 -1.92 -0.60 10.06
N LEU A 114 -1.40 0.26 9.20
CA LEU A 114 -0.03 0.80 9.28
C LEU A 114 0.05 2.01 10.21
N SER A 115 -0.35 1.84 11.47
CA SER A 115 -0.53 2.97 12.40
C SER A 115 0.78 3.67 12.77
N SER A 116 1.91 2.95 12.84
CA SER A 116 3.25 3.50 13.12
C SER A 116 3.89 4.22 11.93
N SER A 117 3.34 4.11 10.72
CA SER A 117 3.94 4.72 9.54
C SER A 117 3.82 6.25 9.54
N LEU A 118 4.70 6.92 8.82
CA LEU A 118 4.70 8.37 8.72
C LEU A 118 4.09 8.82 7.38
N PRO A 119 3.47 10.02 7.34
CA PRO A 119 3.07 10.62 6.08
C PRO A 119 4.31 11.10 5.30
N SER A 120 4.08 11.87 4.25
CA SER A 120 5.14 12.52 3.48
C SER A 120 6.01 11.52 2.72
N GLN A 121 7.34 11.63 2.82
CA GLN A 121 8.28 10.82 2.04
C GLN A 121 8.18 9.32 2.35
N TYR A 122 7.57 8.97 3.48
CA TYR A 122 7.35 7.58 3.89
C TYR A 122 6.10 6.92 3.30
N LEU A 123 5.32 7.66 2.50
CA LEU A 123 4.08 7.22 1.82
C LEU A 123 3.04 6.53 2.72
N GLY A 124 3.14 6.68 4.04
CA GLY A 124 2.31 5.92 4.98
C GLY A 124 2.65 4.43 5.04
N LEU A 125 3.80 3.99 4.57
CA LEU A 125 4.20 2.57 4.57
C LEU A 125 5.08 2.21 5.77
N VAL A 126 6.09 3.04 6.06
CA VAL A 126 7.08 2.83 7.11
C VAL A 126 7.29 4.13 7.90
N ASN A 127 8.19 4.10 8.88
CA ASN A 127 8.68 5.30 9.57
C ASN A 127 10.21 5.36 9.51
N SER A 128 10.76 6.47 10.00
CA SER A 128 12.20 6.73 9.99
C SER A 128 13.04 5.73 10.79
N SER A 129 12.42 4.97 11.71
CA SER A 129 13.12 4.03 12.58
C SER A 129 13.04 2.58 12.12
N ASP A 130 12.09 2.23 11.25
CA ASP A 130 11.89 0.88 10.74
C ASP A 130 12.06 0.74 9.21
N ALA A 131 12.30 1.83 8.48
CA ALA A 131 12.66 1.75 7.07
C ALA A 131 13.88 0.83 6.85
N GLY A 132 13.73 -0.16 5.98
CA GLY A 132 14.74 -1.19 5.70
C GLY A 132 14.68 -2.41 6.62
N ASN A 133 13.80 -2.45 7.62
CA ASN A 133 13.64 -3.61 8.49
C ASN A 133 12.91 -4.75 7.78
N PHE A 134 13.59 -5.89 7.60
CA PHE A 134 13.03 -7.09 6.98
C PHE A 134 11.75 -7.63 7.65
N SER A 135 11.51 -7.27 8.92
CA SER A 135 10.32 -7.66 9.68
C SER A 135 9.06 -6.90 9.25
N ASN A 136 9.19 -5.81 8.48
CA ASN A 136 8.04 -5.05 7.97
C ASN A 136 7.22 -5.90 7.00
N HIS A 137 7.89 -6.76 6.21
CA HIS A 137 7.29 -7.59 5.17
C HIS A 137 6.43 -6.77 4.18
N ILE A 138 6.91 -5.57 3.84
CA ILE A 138 6.24 -4.66 2.92
C ILE A 138 6.83 -4.83 1.52
N PHE A 139 5.94 -4.91 0.54
CA PHE A 139 6.25 -4.73 -0.86
C PHE A 139 5.45 -3.53 -1.37
N ALA A 140 6.05 -2.68 -2.18
CA ALA A 140 5.34 -1.55 -2.77
C ALA A 140 5.77 -1.30 -4.22
N VAL A 141 4.81 -0.82 -5.01
CA VAL A 141 5.04 -0.14 -6.28
C VAL A 141 4.61 1.31 -6.07
N GLU A 142 5.58 2.21 -6.13
CA GLU A 142 5.46 3.59 -5.66
C GLU A 142 5.44 4.54 -6.85
N PHE A 143 4.65 5.60 -6.74
CA PHE A 143 4.45 6.61 -7.78
C PHE A 143 4.74 7.98 -7.17
N TYR A 144 5.98 8.43 -7.32
CA TYR A 144 6.48 9.64 -6.68
C TYR A 144 6.28 10.89 -7.52
N THR A 145 5.97 11.98 -6.84
CA THR A 145 5.84 13.32 -7.45
C THR A 145 6.77 14.37 -6.86
N VAL A 146 7.70 13.97 -6.00
CA VAL A 146 8.76 14.82 -5.45
C VAL A 146 10.02 13.96 -5.39
N GLN A 147 11.19 14.60 -5.52
CA GLN A 147 12.47 13.91 -5.35
C GLN A 147 12.88 13.98 -3.88
N ASP A 148 13.02 12.83 -3.24
CA ASP A 148 13.60 12.68 -1.92
C ASP A 148 15.06 12.19 -2.00
N PHE A 149 15.98 13.08 -1.65
CA PHE A 149 17.41 12.76 -1.67
C PHE A 149 17.83 11.79 -0.55
N GLU A 150 17.03 11.63 0.51
CA GLU A 150 17.30 10.68 1.60
C GLU A 150 17.26 9.24 1.08
N PHE A 151 16.38 8.96 0.12
CA PHE A 151 16.15 7.61 -0.41
C PHE A 151 16.79 7.35 -1.78
N GLY A 152 17.40 8.38 -2.38
CA GLY A 152 18.17 8.25 -3.61
C GLY A 152 17.32 8.35 -4.87
N ASP A 153 16.16 9.00 -4.79
CA ASP A 153 15.22 9.22 -5.89
C ASP A 153 15.93 9.78 -7.13
N ILE A 154 15.62 9.18 -8.28
CA ILE A 154 16.29 9.47 -9.55
C ILE A 154 15.86 10.81 -10.17
N ASN A 155 14.68 11.32 -9.82
CA ASN A 155 14.11 12.62 -10.23
C ASN A 155 12.81 12.88 -9.44
N ASP A 156 12.05 13.93 -9.75
CA ASP A 156 10.82 14.30 -9.04
C ASP A 156 9.53 13.71 -9.65
N ASN A 157 9.64 12.72 -10.53
CA ASN A 157 8.54 12.10 -11.26
C ASN A 157 8.90 10.67 -11.74
N HIS A 158 8.79 9.71 -10.83
CA HIS A 158 9.30 8.36 -11.04
C HIS A 158 8.40 7.30 -10.41
N ILE A 159 8.66 6.05 -10.81
CA ILE A 159 7.97 4.85 -10.34
C ILE A 159 9.03 3.88 -9.81
N ASP A 160 8.74 3.31 -8.65
CA ASP A 160 9.69 2.47 -7.92
C ASP A 160 9.11 1.13 -7.50
N ILE A 161 10.00 0.18 -7.27
CA ILE A 161 9.71 -1.14 -6.71
C ILE A 161 10.52 -1.30 -5.44
N ASP A 162 9.80 -1.48 -4.34
CA ASP A 162 10.35 -1.32 -2.99
C ASP A 162 10.05 -2.55 -2.13
N VAL A 163 11.07 -3.02 -1.42
CA VAL A 163 10.99 -4.19 -0.52
C VAL A 163 11.52 -3.80 0.86
N ASN A 164 10.59 -3.61 1.80
CA ASN A 164 10.81 -3.22 3.21
C ASN A 164 11.48 -1.85 3.45
N SER A 165 11.90 -1.15 2.40
CA SER A 165 12.66 0.09 2.42
C SER A 165 12.09 1.03 1.38
N LEU A 166 12.30 2.34 1.57
CA LEU A 166 12.01 3.38 0.56
C LEU A 166 13.21 3.64 -0.36
N ALA A 167 14.37 3.07 -0.03
CA ALA A 167 15.47 2.99 -0.97
C ALA A 167 15.16 1.89 -1.99
N SER A 168 14.77 2.31 -3.19
CA SER A 168 14.15 1.44 -4.18
C SER A 168 15.06 0.34 -4.71
N ASN A 169 14.49 -0.83 -4.95
CA ASN A 169 15.19 -1.93 -5.61
C ASN A 169 15.33 -1.71 -7.12
N ALA A 170 14.35 -1.03 -7.72
CA ALA A 170 14.38 -0.62 -9.12
C ALA A 170 13.54 0.65 -9.30
N SER A 171 14.01 1.55 -10.15
CA SER A 171 13.41 2.85 -10.39
C SER A 171 13.38 3.18 -11.88
N ALA A 172 12.34 3.88 -12.32
CA ALA A 172 12.25 4.44 -13.67
C ALA A 172 11.50 5.77 -13.67
N SER A 173 11.92 6.73 -14.50
CA SER A 173 11.13 7.96 -14.72
C SER A 173 9.76 7.57 -15.27
N ALA A 174 8.71 8.22 -14.76
CA ALA A 174 7.34 7.87 -15.14
C ALA A 174 7.12 8.10 -16.66
N ALA A 175 6.65 7.05 -17.32
CA ALA A 175 6.43 7.01 -18.75
C ALA A 175 5.45 5.89 -19.10
N TYR A 176 4.86 5.98 -20.29
CA TYR A 176 4.12 4.88 -20.90
C TYR A 176 4.73 4.50 -22.24
N PHE A 177 4.45 3.27 -22.67
CA PHE A 177 4.90 2.75 -23.94
C PHE A 177 3.70 2.47 -24.83
N THR A 178 3.78 2.90 -26.09
CA THR A 178 2.81 2.56 -27.12
C THR A 178 3.05 1.14 -27.65
N SER A 179 2.12 0.62 -28.46
CA SER A 179 2.21 -0.73 -29.02
C SER A 179 3.45 -0.97 -29.90
N ASP A 180 4.03 0.09 -30.46
CA ASP A 180 5.29 0.11 -31.21
C ASP A 180 6.53 0.36 -30.32
N SER A 181 6.38 0.23 -28.99
CA SER A 181 7.45 0.39 -27.99
C SER A 181 8.07 1.79 -27.93
N VAL A 182 7.37 2.81 -28.42
CA VAL A 182 7.81 4.20 -28.27
C VAL A 182 7.51 4.66 -26.85
N LYS A 183 8.55 5.16 -26.17
CA LYS A 183 8.43 5.73 -24.83
C LYS A 183 7.88 7.15 -24.92
N HIS A 184 6.85 7.43 -24.11
CA HIS A 184 6.33 8.77 -23.90
C HIS A 184 6.42 9.11 -22.41
N ASP A 185 7.07 10.24 -22.11
CA ASP A 185 7.16 10.71 -20.73
C ASP A 185 5.77 11.07 -20.20
N LEU A 186 5.53 10.74 -18.93
CA LEU A 186 4.26 10.95 -18.25
C LEU A 186 4.51 11.80 -17.01
N ASN A 187 3.84 12.95 -16.89
CA ASN A 187 3.85 13.72 -15.65
C ASN A 187 2.75 13.21 -14.71
N LEU A 188 3.12 12.68 -13.55
CA LEU A 188 2.19 12.17 -12.56
C LEU A 188 1.41 13.29 -11.85
N LYS A 189 1.88 14.54 -11.89
CA LYS A 189 1.30 15.71 -11.20
C LYS A 189 0.10 16.34 -11.94
N GLY A 190 -0.22 15.86 -13.14
CA GLY A 190 -1.17 16.49 -14.06
C GLY A 190 -0.52 17.50 -15.02
#